data_AF-A0A7X4BH59-F1
#
_entry.id   AF-A0A7X4BH59-F1
#
_cell.length_a   1.000
_cell.length_b   1.000
_cell.length_c   1.000
_cell.angle_alpha   90.00
_cell.angle_beta   90.00
_cell.angle_gamma   90.00
#
_symmetry.space_group_name_H-M   'P 1'
#
loop_
_entity.id
_entity.type
_entity.pdbx_description
1 polymer ?
#
loop_
_entity_poly.entity_id
_entity_poly.type
_entity_poly.pdbx_seq_one_letter_code
_entity_poly.pdbx_strand_id
1 'polypeptide(L)'
;MDAKVTKDMPHAGNGVMEDPGSRAARLGDLSRRIPPPRIADVWLFPPLPQVEESSEFFLFTSILEDGGRALYSARMVPANGTPSHQVVVEHGRAPANRVPGLVAGLQRRLGQPAAVRHIPIEGDGARWEALLEQSREADASVDPAGPPR
;
A
#
# COMPACT_ATOMS: atom_id res chain seq x y z
N MET A 1 -31.48 23.03 43.77
CA MET A 1 -31.16 21.83 42.96
C MET A 1 -30.22 22.33 41.88
N ASP A 2 -28.93 22.28 42.15
CA ASP A 2 -27.93 23.05 41.38
C ASP A 2 -26.78 22.11 41.02
N ALA A 3 -26.89 21.52 39.84
CA ALA A 3 -25.86 20.65 39.28
C ALA A 3 -24.89 21.49 38.44
N LYS A 4 -23.69 21.74 38.98
CA LYS A 4 -22.51 22.11 38.18
C LYS A 4 -21.50 20.97 38.25
N VAL A 5 -21.60 20.05 37.31
CA VAL A 5 -20.48 19.16 36.92
C VAL A 5 -19.99 19.68 35.58
N THR A 6 -18.99 20.55 35.61
CA THR A 6 -18.20 20.88 34.42
C THR A 6 -17.13 19.80 34.33
N LYS A 7 -17.45 18.76 33.56
CA LYS A 7 -16.52 17.70 33.17
C LYS A 7 -15.57 18.29 32.14
N ASP A 8 -14.37 18.63 32.60
CA ASP A 8 -13.23 18.98 31.77
C ASP A 8 -12.94 17.80 30.83
N MET A 9 -13.17 18.02 29.53
CA MET A 9 -12.91 17.06 28.46
C MET A 9 -11.42 17.15 28.12
N PRO A 10 -10.65 16.04 28.08
CA PRO A 10 -9.31 16.07 27.53
C PRO A 10 -9.39 16.40 26.04
N HIS A 11 -8.60 17.39 25.63
CA HIS A 11 -8.33 17.73 24.23
C HIS A 11 -7.98 16.47 23.45
N ALA A 12 -8.86 16.07 22.52
CA ALA A 12 -8.53 15.12 21.48
C ALA A 12 -7.43 15.77 20.63
N GLY A 13 -6.17 15.39 20.89
CA GLY A 13 -5.06 15.69 19.99
C GLY A 13 -5.42 15.19 18.60
N ASN A 14 -5.14 16.00 17.59
CA ASN A 14 -5.29 15.71 16.16
C ASN A 14 -4.98 14.23 15.86
N GLY A 15 -6.01 13.40 15.82
CA GLY A 15 -5.94 12.13 15.13
C GLY A 15 -5.94 12.48 13.66
N VAL A 16 -4.75 12.57 13.07
CA VAL A 16 -4.62 12.50 11.61
C VAL A 16 -5.29 11.19 11.24
N MET A 17 -6.53 11.27 10.76
CA MET A 17 -7.25 10.12 10.27
C MET A 17 -6.45 9.70 9.04
N GLU A 18 -5.60 8.68 9.18
CA GLU A 18 -4.80 8.16 8.06
C GLU A 18 -5.75 7.95 6.88
N ASP A 19 -5.50 8.67 5.78
CA ASP A 19 -6.33 8.56 4.59
C ASP A 19 -6.37 7.09 4.17
N PRO A 20 -7.54 6.44 4.04
CA PRO A 20 -7.60 5.02 3.68
C PRO A 20 -7.03 4.73 2.28
N GLY A 21 -6.83 5.76 1.45
CA GLY A 21 -6.10 5.69 0.18
C GLY A 21 -4.58 5.86 0.28
N SER A 22 -4.04 6.33 1.42
CA SER A 22 -2.61 6.51 1.65
C SER A 22 -1.85 5.21 1.39
N ARG A 23 -0.64 5.33 0.85
CA ARG A 23 0.23 4.17 0.65
C ARG A 23 0.49 3.43 1.97
N ALA A 24 0.72 4.16 3.06
CA ALA A 24 0.95 3.57 4.37
C ALA A 24 -0.28 2.79 4.87
N ALA A 25 -1.49 3.35 4.74
CA ALA A 25 -2.73 2.68 5.12
C ALA A 25 -2.95 1.40 4.31
N ARG A 26 -2.69 1.45 3.00
CA ARG A 26 -2.85 0.30 2.11
C ARG A 26 -1.84 -0.82 2.36
N LEU A 27 -0.60 -0.47 2.69
CA LEU A 27 0.39 -1.44 3.14
C LEU A 27 -0.03 -2.03 4.51
N GLY A 28 -0.56 -1.21 5.41
CA GLY A 28 -1.11 -1.63 6.69
C GLY A 28 -2.29 -2.61 6.58
N ASP A 29 -3.22 -2.44 5.64
CA ASP A 29 -4.28 -3.42 5.40
C ASP A 29 -3.72 -4.73 4.84
N LEU A 30 -2.73 -4.65 3.95
CA LEU A 30 -2.10 -5.81 3.37
C LEU A 30 -1.42 -6.69 4.44
N SER A 31 -0.71 -6.09 5.40
CA SER A 31 -0.01 -6.85 6.44
C SER A 31 -0.96 -7.66 7.34
N ARG A 32 -2.24 -7.25 7.42
CA ARG A 32 -3.29 -8.01 8.11
C ARG A 32 -3.70 -9.27 7.34
N ARG A 33 -3.55 -9.27 6.01
CA ARG A 33 -3.88 -10.41 5.14
C ARG A 33 -2.67 -11.32 4.92
N ILE A 34 -1.50 -10.73 4.72
CA ILE A 34 -0.23 -11.44 4.54
C ILE A 34 0.73 -10.91 5.60
N PRO A 35 1.02 -11.69 6.65
CA PRO A 35 1.85 -11.20 7.74
C PRO A 35 3.27 -10.90 7.25
N PRO A 36 3.95 -9.85 7.75
CA PRO A 36 5.27 -9.42 7.26
C PRO A 36 6.33 -10.54 7.15
N PRO A 37 6.43 -11.51 8.08
CA PRO A 37 7.36 -12.63 7.95
C PRO A 37 7.16 -13.50 6.71
N ARG A 38 5.99 -13.42 6.08
CA ARG A 38 5.68 -14.12 4.84
C ARG A 38 5.89 -13.26 3.61
N ILE A 39 6.14 -11.96 3.72
CA ILE A 39 6.33 -11.08 2.55
C ILE A 39 7.78 -11.16 2.08
N ALA A 40 8.01 -11.61 0.85
CA ALA A 40 9.34 -11.64 0.24
C ALA A 40 9.68 -10.30 -0.43
N ASP A 41 8.82 -9.82 -1.30
CA ASP A 41 9.08 -8.62 -2.10
C ASP A 41 7.85 -7.73 -2.17
N VAL A 42 8.10 -6.43 -2.26
CA VAL A 42 7.12 -5.42 -2.63
C VAL A 42 7.60 -4.73 -3.90
N TRP A 43 6.72 -4.62 -4.89
CA TRP A 43 6.94 -3.88 -6.13
C TRP A 43 5.91 -2.77 -6.23
N LEU A 44 6.36 -1.52 -6.24
CA LEU A 44 5.51 -0.35 -6.38
C LEU A 44 5.44 0.05 -7.85
N PHE A 45 4.24 -0.04 -8.43
CA PHE A 45 3.99 0.39 -9.80
C PHE A 45 3.42 1.80 -9.79
N PRO A 46 4.06 2.76 -10.48
CA PRO A 46 3.53 4.11 -10.54
C PRO A 46 2.16 4.14 -11.24
N PRO A 47 1.37 5.20 -11.01
CA PRO A 47 0.09 5.37 -11.68
C PRO A 47 0.23 5.30 -13.21
N LEU A 48 -0.73 4.66 -13.87
CA LEU A 48 -0.73 4.53 -15.32
C LEU A 48 -1.14 5.87 -15.94
N PRO A 49 -0.28 6.51 -16.78
CA PRO A 49 -0.58 7.84 -17.32
C PRO A 49 -1.79 7.87 -18.26
N GLN A 50 -2.23 6.70 -18.73
CA GLN A 50 -3.28 6.54 -19.74
C GLN A 50 -4.65 6.25 -19.14
N VAL A 51 -4.72 6.19 -17.81
CA VAL A 51 -5.93 5.88 -17.07
C VAL A 51 -6.10 6.99 -16.04
N GLU A 52 -6.93 7.98 -16.38
CA GLU A 52 -7.47 8.93 -15.40
C GLU A 52 -8.00 8.10 -14.22
N GLU A 53 -7.60 8.45 -13.00
CA GLU A 53 -7.89 7.71 -11.75
C GLU A 53 -7.06 6.45 -11.45
N SER A 54 -6.06 6.08 -12.26
CA SER A 54 -5.14 5.00 -11.86
C SER A 54 -4.34 5.41 -10.63
N SER A 55 -4.69 4.83 -9.49
CA SER A 55 -3.85 4.86 -8.29
C SER A 55 -2.61 4.00 -8.48
N GLU A 56 -1.52 4.35 -7.81
CA GLU A 56 -0.37 3.45 -7.61
C GLU A 56 -0.89 2.07 -7.18
N PHE A 57 -0.42 0.99 -7.79
CA PHE A 57 -0.78 -0.36 -7.37
C PHE A 57 0.47 -1.13 -6.98
N PHE A 58 0.24 -2.14 -6.14
CA PHE A 58 1.31 -2.92 -5.58
C PHE A 58 1.27 -4.34 -6.11
N LEU A 59 2.43 -4.92 -6.36
CA LEU A 59 2.59 -6.36 -6.46
C LEU A 59 3.45 -6.81 -5.29
N PHE A 60 3.03 -7.87 -4.62
CA PHE A 60 3.76 -8.49 -3.53
C PHE A 60 3.95 -9.96 -3.79
N THR A 61 5.02 -10.50 -3.24
CA THR A 61 5.24 -11.94 -3.21
C THR A 61 5.21 -12.44 -1.78
N SER A 62 4.52 -13.54 -1.54
CA SER A 62 4.63 -14.26 -0.26
C SER A 62 5.54 -15.46 -0.38
N ILE A 63 6.33 -15.74 0.65
CA ILE A 63 7.15 -16.93 0.81
C ILE A 63 6.21 -18.11 1.08
N LEU A 64 6.35 -19.16 0.27
CA LEU A 64 5.67 -20.44 0.47
C LEU A 64 6.63 -21.46 1.09
N GLU A 65 6.09 -22.47 1.76
CA GLU A 65 6.87 -23.52 2.44
C GLU A 65 7.76 -24.32 1.47
N ASP A 66 7.30 -24.51 0.23
CA ASP A 66 8.05 -25.17 -0.87
C ASP A 66 9.18 -24.29 -1.46
N GLY A 67 9.41 -23.09 -0.92
CA GLY A 67 10.39 -22.13 -1.43
C GLY A 67 9.91 -21.32 -2.65
N GLY A 68 8.70 -21.61 -3.16
CA GLY A 68 8.01 -20.81 -4.16
C GLY A 68 7.54 -19.44 -3.67
N ARG A 69 6.87 -18.70 -4.55
CA ARG A 69 6.26 -17.41 -4.28
C ARG A 69 4.80 -17.42 -4.72
N ALA A 70 3.87 -17.01 -3.86
CA ALA A 70 2.53 -16.61 -4.31
C ALA A 70 2.54 -15.12 -4.65
N LEU A 71 1.89 -14.74 -5.75
CA LEU A 71 1.85 -13.38 -6.25
C LEU A 71 0.51 -12.75 -5.92
N TYR A 72 0.55 -11.59 -5.30
CA TYR A 72 -0.62 -10.80 -4.94
C TYR A 72 -0.52 -9.41 -5.53
N SER A 73 -1.61 -8.90 -6.09
CA SER A 73 -1.70 -7.46 -6.37
C SER A 73 -2.66 -6.81 -5.39
N ALA A 74 -2.34 -5.60 -4.95
CA ALA A 74 -3.34 -4.76 -4.30
C ALA A 74 -3.53 -3.46 -5.07
N ARG A 75 -4.80 -3.14 -5.34
CA ARG A 75 -5.20 -1.92 -6.06
C ARG A 75 -6.36 -1.25 -5.33
N MET A 76 -6.44 0.07 -5.44
CA MET A 76 -7.64 0.79 -5.05
C MET A 76 -8.69 0.65 -6.15
N VAL A 77 -9.93 0.43 -5.74
CA VAL A 77 -11.08 0.47 -6.64
C VAL A 77 -11.89 1.70 -6.25
N PRO A 78 -12.08 2.67 -7.17
CA PRO A 78 -12.98 3.79 -6.92
C PRO A 78 -14.41 3.24 -6.80
N ALA A 79 -15.15 3.67 -5.80
CA ALA A 79 -16.52 3.26 -5.60
C ALA A 79 -17.44 4.48 -5.77
N ASN A 80 -18.42 4.38 -6.68
CA ASN A 80 -19.35 5.48 -6.95
C ASN A 80 -20.14 5.83 -5.67
N GLY A 81 -19.84 7.00 -5.08
CA GLY A 81 -20.53 7.51 -3.90
C GLY A 81 -20.15 6.83 -2.57
N THR A 82 -19.09 6.02 -2.53
CA THR A 82 -18.56 5.39 -1.31
C THR A 82 -17.04 5.51 -1.25
N PRO A 83 -16.42 5.43 -0.05
CA PRO A 83 -14.97 5.53 0.06
C PRO A 83 -14.29 4.41 -0.73
N SER A 84 -13.25 4.78 -1.49
CA SER A 84 -12.41 3.83 -2.22
C SER A 84 -11.87 2.75 -1.29
N HIS A 85 -11.82 1.51 -1.75
CA HIS A 85 -11.33 0.39 -0.95
C HIS A 85 -10.25 -0.39 -1.69
N GLN A 86 -9.39 -1.04 -0.91
CA GLN A 86 -8.31 -1.87 -1.42
C GLN A 86 -8.82 -3.28 -1.72
N VAL A 87 -8.61 -3.71 -2.97
CA VAL A 87 -8.83 -5.08 -3.40
C VAL A 87 -7.48 -5.77 -3.54
N VAL A 88 -7.31 -6.88 -2.82
CA VAL A 88 -6.14 -7.76 -2.90
C VAL A 88 -6.52 -9.01 -3.68
N VAL A 89 -5.76 -9.32 -4.73
CA VAL A 89 -6.03 -10.44 -5.64
C VAL A 89 -4.79 -11.33 -5.70
N GLU A 90 -4.96 -12.64 -5.48
CA GLU A 90 -3.92 -13.64 -5.75
C GLU A 90 -3.93 -14.00 -7.24
N HIS A 91 -2.77 -13.93 -7.90
CA HIS A 91 -2.61 -14.23 -9.32
C HIS A 91 -2.06 -15.63 -9.59
N GLY A 92 -1.63 -16.33 -8.54
CA GLY A 92 -1.06 -17.67 -8.62
C GLY A 92 0.35 -17.74 -8.03
N ARG A 93 1.09 -18.76 -8.44
CA ARG A 93 2.39 -19.13 -7.84
C ARG A 93 3.48 -19.21 -8.88
N ALA A 94 4.70 -18.81 -8.50
CA ALA A 94 5.88 -18.92 -9.34
C ALA A 94 7.11 -19.29 -8.50
N PRO A 95 8.13 -19.92 -9.11
CA PRO A 95 9.46 -20.01 -8.51
C PRO A 95 10.03 -18.61 -8.23
N ALA A 96 10.80 -18.45 -7.15
CA ALA A 96 11.36 -17.15 -6.75
C ALA A 96 12.17 -16.48 -7.86
N ASN A 97 12.99 -17.26 -8.59
CA ASN A 97 13.80 -16.78 -9.71
C ASN A 97 12.99 -16.34 -10.94
N ARG A 98 11.70 -16.70 -11.04
CA ARG A 98 10.82 -16.32 -12.15
C ARG A 98 10.09 -15.00 -11.90
N VAL A 99 9.92 -14.60 -10.63
CA VAL A 99 9.20 -13.38 -10.26
C VAL A 99 9.73 -12.13 -10.96
N PRO A 100 11.04 -11.84 -11.01
CA PRO A 100 11.53 -10.63 -11.68
C PRO A 100 11.18 -10.59 -13.17
N GLY A 101 11.20 -11.75 -13.84
CA GLY A 101 10.81 -11.85 -15.25
C GLY A 101 9.31 -11.61 -15.48
N LEU A 102 8.46 -12.05 -14.54
CA LEU A 102 7.02 -11.78 -14.58
C LEU A 102 6.73 -10.29 -14.38
N VAL A 103 7.41 -9.64 -13.43
CA VAL A 103 7.31 -8.19 -13.19
C VAL A 103 7.74 -7.40 -14.42
N ALA A 104 8.89 -7.74 -15.02
CA ALA A 104 9.35 -7.08 -16.24
C ALA A 104 8.37 -7.26 -17.41
N GLY A 105 7.78 -8.46 -17.55
CA GLY A 105 6.74 -8.74 -18.52
C GLY A 105 5.47 -7.90 -18.30
N LEU A 106 5.06 -7.74 -17.04
CA LEU A 106 3.94 -6.89 -16.66
C LEU A 106 4.21 -5.42 -16.97
N GLN A 107 5.37 -4.89 -16.58
CA GLN A 107 5.76 -3.50 -16.88
C GLN A 107 5.71 -3.20 -18.38
N ARG A 108 6.23 -4.11 -19.22
CA ARG A 108 6.16 -4.00 -20.69
C ARG A 108 4.72 -3.98 -21.21
N ARG A 109 3.85 -4.85 -20.68
CA ARG A 109 2.43 -4.92 -21.09
C ARG A 109 1.64 -3.69 -20.70
N LEU A 110 1.97 -3.10 -19.55
CA LEU A 110 1.34 -1.87 -19.08
C LEU A 110 1.82 -0.62 -19.85
N GLY A 111 2.83 -0.77 -20.72
CA GLY A 111 3.41 0.36 -21.45
C GLY A 111 3.97 1.43 -20.51
N GLN A 112 4.39 1.04 -19.30
CA GLN A 112 4.84 1.94 -18.26
C GLN A 112 6.29 2.38 -18.53
N PRO A 113 6.54 3.65 -18.86
CA PRO A 113 7.91 4.14 -19.07
C PRO A 113 8.65 4.35 -17.74
N ALA A 114 7.92 4.56 -16.64
CA ALA A 114 8.47 4.75 -15.32
C ALA A 114 8.95 3.42 -14.71
N ALA A 115 10.06 3.48 -13.97
CA ALA A 115 10.65 2.32 -13.33
C ALA A 115 9.78 1.86 -12.15
N VAL A 116 9.46 0.56 -12.12
CA VAL A 116 8.84 -0.08 -10.96
C VAL A 116 9.86 -0.10 -9.82
N ARG A 117 9.47 0.37 -8.63
CA ARG A 117 10.36 0.33 -7.45
C ARG A 117 10.29 -1.06 -6.81
N HIS A 118 11.40 -1.79 -6.82
CA HIS A 118 11.56 -3.05 -6.09
C HIS A 118 12.03 -2.79 -4.67
N ILE A 119 11.41 -3.44 -3.70
CA ILE A 119 11.74 -3.34 -2.28
C ILE A 119 11.79 -4.77 -1.70
N PRO A 120 12.98 -5.32 -1.44
CA PRO A 120 13.11 -6.64 -0.84
C PRO A 120 12.79 -6.59 0.65
N ILE A 121 11.74 -7.30 1.07
CA ILE A 121 11.33 -7.44 2.47
C ILE A 121 11.95 -8.69 3.09
N GLU A 122 11.99 -9.79 2.35
CA GLU A 122 12.63 -11.06 2.75
C GLU A 122 12.14 -11.63 4.09
N GLY A 123 10.89 -11.35 4.46
CA GLY A 123 10.30 -11.71 5.75
C GLY A 123 10.81 -10.87 6.93
N ASP A 124 11.59 -9.82 6.67
CA ASP A 124 12.17 -8.96 7.71
C ASP A 124 11.15 -7.91 8.16
N GLY A 125 10.72 -8.03 9.42
CA GLY A 125 9.77 -7.11 10.04
C GLY A 125 10.31 -5.68 10.16
N ALA A 126 11.61 -5.47 10.38
CA ALA A 126 12.19 -4.14 10.46
C ALA A 126 12.20 -3.46 9.08
N ARG A 127 12.47 -4.21 8.01
CA ARG A 127 12.35 -3.70 6.64
C ARG A 127 10.91 -3.35 6.27
N TRP A 128 9.95 -4.13 6.75
CA TRP A 128 8.53 -3.83 6.59
C TRP A 128 8.13 -2.53 7.31
N GLU A 129 8.53 -2.36 8.57
CA GLU A 129 8.25 -1.13 9.32
C GLU A 129 8.91 0.09 8.68
N ALA A 130 10.16 -0.04 8.22
CA ALA A 130 10.85 1.03 7.49
C ALA A 130 10.14 1.40 6.19
N LEU A 131 9.50 0.46 5.50
CA LEU A 131 8.69 0.74 4.32
C LEU A 131 7.40 1.49 4.68
N LEU A 132 6.75 1.14 5.79
CA LEU A 132 5.58 1.86 6.29
C LEU A 132 5.92 3.30 6.64
N GLU A 133 7.03 3.54 7.33
CA GLU A 133 7.51 4.88 7.68
C GLU A 133 7.80 5.74 6.44
N GLN A 134 8.61 5.23 5.50
CA GLN A 134 8.87 5.88 4.21
C GLN A 134 7.58 6.18 3.43
N SER A 135 6.54 5.38 3.62
CA SER A 135 5.24 5.59 2.97
C SER A 135 4.46 6.72 3.62
N ARG A 136 4.47 6.80 4.96
CA ARG A 136 3.86 7.92 5.69
C ARG A 136 4.54 9.25 5.37
N GLU A 137 5.86 9.27 5.32
CA GLU A 137 6.64 10.47 4.96
C GLU A 137 6.34 10.94 3.53
N ALA A 138 6.22 10.00 2.59
CA ALA A 138 5.86 10.32 1.21
C ALA A 138 4.42 10.85 1.08
N ASP A 139 3.45 10.22 1.76
CA ASP A 139 2.07 10.72 1.80
C ASP A 139 2.00 12.13 2.42
N ALA A 140 2.76 12.40 3.49
CA ALA A 140 2.84 13.71 4.12
C ALA A 140 3.52 14.77 3.23
N SER A 141 4.46 14.37 2.36
CA SER A 141 5.14 15.28 1.43
C SER A 141 4.30 15.65 0.21
N VAL A 142 3.27 14.85 -0.11
CA VAL A 142 2.33 15.12 -1.21
C VAL A 142 1.22 16.09 -0.77
N ASP A 143 1.02 16.30 0.53
CA ASP A 143 0.13 17.33 1.09
C ASP A 143 0.89 18.60 1.51
N PRO A 144 1.16 19.53 0.57
CA PRO A 144 1.27 20.94 0.91
C PRO A 144 0.20 21.72 0.15
N ALA A 145 -0.94 21.96 0.80
CA ALA A 145 -1.98 22.90 0.38
C ALA A 145 -2.65 22.61 -0.99
N GLY A 146 -3.91 22.14 -0.93
CA GLY A 146 -4.86 22.37 -2.03
C GLY A 146 -4.94 23.87 -2.36
N PRO A 147 -5.20 24.25 -3.63
CA PRO A 147 -5.07 25.63 -4.06
C PRO A 147 -6.02 26.55 -3.28
N PRO A 148 -5.60 27.75 -2.85
CA PRO A 148 -6.55 28.75 -2.37
C PRO A 148 -7.48 29.11 -3.53
N ARG A 149 -8.78 29.06 -3.25
CA ARG A 149 -9.84 29.58 -4.12
C ARG A 149 -9.65 31.07 -4.43
#